data_AF-A0A4R9Q9X8-F1
#
_entry.id   AF-A0A4R9Q9X8-F1
#
_cell.length_a   1.000
_cell.length_b   1.000
_cell.length_c   1.000
_cell.angle_alpha   90.00
_cell.angle_beta   90.00
_cell.angle_gamma   90.00
#
_symmetry.space_group_name_H-M   'P 1'
#
loop_
_entity.id
_entity.type
_entity.pdbx_description
1 polymer ?
#
loop_
_entity_poly.entity_id
_entity_poly.type
_entity_poly.pdbx_seq_one_letter_code
_entity_poly.pdbx_strand_id
1 'polypeptide(L)'
;MASFVNAVGVPLPYSGSSTHWFSASGSGPDLWGTSGNDTFYGASGVNVTMHGSYGDDIYYLYAAGNKVAEGYGAGIDTISTWMSYTLPNNVENLIVTTAGRYAFGNALDNIITAKADHQTLDGGVGNDVLIDGGGGYDTFIIKNGNGSDLIANFAATDTVRLDGYGFTSFDAIHSNMVQAGSNVILNLGSGEILEFKDTTIDKLQPSQFELPIDKSHMTLSFGDEFNTLNLHNSQGGTWDTNFWWGAPNGSTLTQNNELQWYIDANYAPTSSVHPFSVNNGVLTITAAQAPADIKPLINNYEYTSGILTTHDTFSQTYGYFEMRADLPENAGAWPAFWLLPEDGSWPPELDVVEMYGQSPNSLLMTAHTNETGTHTKVGSTVNVMDTQGFHTYGLLWTPDKLVWTYDGVQVAEVATPSDMNKPMYMLVDLAVGGQAGAPPDHLATPAQMKIDYIHAYTLDSAPATALNVTSSSSTTQTTQSIATTHSIASSMLHGGSEFGGHA
;
A
#
# COMPACT_ATOMS: atom_id res chain seq x y z
N MET A 1 -32.44 13.29 16.50
CA MET A 1 -31.84 12.21 15.70
C MET A 1 -30.98 11.37 16.62
N ALA A 2 -30.78 10.09 16.32
CA ALA A 2 -29.77 9.31 17.03
C ALA A 2 -28.39 9.87 16.66
N SER A 3 -27.49 9.98 17.64
CA SER A 3 -26.15 10.51 17.46
C SER A 3 -25.16 9.77 18.35
N PHE A 4 -23.91 9.69 17.91
CA PHE A 4 -22.78 9.40 18.79
C PHE A 4 -22.19 10.71 19.31
N VAL A 5 -21.41 10.64 20.39
CA VAL A 5 -20.56 11.75 20.82
C VAL A 5 -19.13 11.27 20.61
N ASN A 6 -18.33 12.00 19.83
CA ASN A 6 -16.94 11.64 19.57
C ASN A 6 -16.03 11.95 20.76
N ALA A 7 -14.74 11.65 20.64
CA ALA A 7 -13.77 11.76 21.72
C ALA A 7 -13.59 13.18 22.28
N VAL A 8 -13.92 14.21 21.48
CA VAL A 8 -13.84 15.62 21.86
C VAL A 8 -15.17 16.18 22.37
N GLY A 9 -16.20 15.34 22.55
CA GLY A 9 -17.48 15.74 23.12
C GLY A 9 -18.46 16.37 22.11
N VAL A 10 -18.21 16.23 20.81
CA VAL A 10 -19.06 16.75 19.73
C VAL A 10 -20.06 15.67 19.30
N PRO A 11 -21.37 15.96 19.24
CA PRO A 11 -22.36 15.03 18.72
C PRO A 11 -22.26 14.85 17.20
N LEU A 12 -22.07 13.61 16.74
CA LEU A 12 -22.15 13.20 15.34
C LEU A 12 -23.51 12.53 15.08
N PRO A 13 -24.40 13.13 14.29
CA PRO A 13 -25.71 12.56 13.98
C PRO A 13 -25.63 11.47 12.91
N TYR A 14 -26.56 10.51 12.97
CA TYR A 14 -26.89 9.67 11.81
C TYR A 14 -27.86 10.40 10.87
N SER A 15 -27.88 10.00 9.60
CA SER A 15 -28.87 10.46 8.62
C SER A 15 -30.31 10.32 9.15
N GLY A 16 -31.12 11.35 8.92
CA GLY A 16 -32.55 11.33 9.21
C GLY A 16 -33.33 10.33 8.35
N SER A 17 -34.59 10.09 8.71
CA SER A 17 -35.43 9.12 7.99
C SER A 17 -35.77 9.58 6.57
N SER A 18 -35.58 8.69 5.59
CA SER A 18 -35.89 8.99 4.20
C SER A 18 -37.39 9.22 3.95
N THR A 19 -37.65 10.09 2.98
CA THR A 19 -38.95 10.56 2.51
C THR A 19 -39.21 10.18 1.05
N HIS A 20 -38.16 9.93 0.25
CA HIS A 20 -38.27 9.36 -1.10
C HIS A 20 -37.26 8.22 -1.33
N TRP A 21 -37.50 7.44 -2.39
CA TRP A 21 -36.69 6.27 -2.75
C TRP A 21 -36.44 6.22 -4.25
N PHE A 22 -35.18 6.06 -4.64
CA PHE A 22 -34.72 6.06 -6.02
C PHE A 22 -33.96 4.78 -6.36
N SER A 23 -34.13 4.29 -7.59
CA SER A 23 -33.41 3.13 -8.10
C SER A 23 -32.62 3.52 -9.35
N ALA A 24 -31.35 3.13 -9.39
CA ALA A 24 -30.48 3.40 -10.52
C ALA A 24 -30.71 2.50 -11.74
N SER A 25 -31.54 1.47 -11.62
CA SER A 25 -31.91 0.59 -12.73
C SER A 25 -32.51 1.40 -13.88
N GLY A 26 -31.77 1.54 -14.98
CA GLY A 26 -32.21 2.30 -16.16
C GLY A 26 -32.16 3.83 -15.99
N SER A 27 -31.51 4.34 -14.95
CA SER A 27 -31.38 5.80 -14.69
C SER A 27 -30.47 6.52 -15.68
N GLY A 28 -29.57 5.80 -16.35
CA GLY A 28 -28.49 6.40 -17.14
C GLY A 28 -27.26 6.66 -16.25
N PRO A 29 -26.37 7.58 -16.66
CA PRO A 29 -25.12 7.84 -15.95
C PRO A 29 -25.30 8.63 -14.65
N ASP A 30 -26.42 9.35 -14.49
CA ASP A 30 -26.70 10.23 -13.35
C ASP A 30 -28.11 10.00 -12.83
N LEU A 31 -28.23 9.93 -11.50
CA LEU A 31 -29.50 9.81 -10.78
C LEU A 31 -29.59 10.92 -9.74
N TRP A 32 -30.59 11.79 -9.89
CA TRP A 32 -30.78 12.98 -9.06
C TRP A 32 -31.96 12.78 -8.10
N GLY A 33 -31.74 13.14 -6.83
CA GLY A 33 -32.74 13.17 -5.77
C GLY A 33 -33.56 14.45 -5.71
N THR A 34 -34.13 14.68 -4.53
CA THR A 34 -34.94 15.84 -4.15
C THR A 34 -34.15 16.77 -3.24
N SER A 35 -34.81 17.64 -2.47
CA SER A 35 -34.16 18.47 -1.44
C SER A 35 -34.47 18.00 -0.03
N GLY A 36 -34.98 16.77 0.11
CA GLY A 36 -35.27 16.15 1.38
C GLY A 36 -34.59 14.78 1.43
N ASN A 37 -34.63 14.17 2.61
CA ASN A 37 -33.94 12.92 2.89
C ASN A 37 -34.39 11.83 1.91
N ASP A 38 -33.47 11.28 1.14
CA ASP A 38 -33.73 10.30 0.09
C ASP A 38 -32.97 8.99 0.35
N THR A 39 -33.46 7.90 -0.22
CA THR A 39 -32.71 6.63 -0.29
C THR A 39 -32.43 6.31 -1.74
N PHE A 40 -31.18 6.03 -2.07
CA PHE A 40 -30.76 5.60 -3.40
C PHE A 40 -30.31 4.13 -3.41
N TYR A 41 -30.74 3.38 -4.41
CA TYR A 41 -30.30 2.01 -4.68
C TYR A 41 -29.51 1.97 -5.99
N GLY A 42 -28.19 1.84 -5.92
CA GLY A 42 -27.26 1.99 -7.06
C GLY A 42 -27.30 0.91 -8.15
N ALA A 43 -27.98 -0.22 -7.88
CA ALA A 43 -28.13 -1.39 -8.74
C ALA A 43 -26.82 -2.07 -9.22
N SER A 44 -26.83 -3.41 -9.29
CA SER A 44 -25.69 -4.18 -9.79
C SER A 44 -25.50 -3.99 -11.29
N GLY A 45 -24.24 -3.88 -11.76
CA GLY A 45 -23.92 -3.79 -13.20
C GLY A 45 -24.30 -2.47 -13.86
N VAL A 46 -24.63 -1.44 -13.06
CA VAL A 46 -24.91 -0.08 -13.53
C VAL A 46 -23.74 0.83 -13.13
N ASN A 47 -23.27 1.64 -14.08
CA ASN A 47 -22.38 2.76 -13.79
C ASN A 47 -23.23 4.02 -13.64
N VAL A 48 -23.35 4.54 -12.41
CA VAL A 48 -24.22 5.66 -12.06
C VAL A 48 -23.53 6.55 -11.02
N THR A 49 -23.72 7.85 -11.13
CA THR A 49 -23.44 8.81 -10.06
C THR A 49 -24.77 9.25 -9.45
N MET A 50 -24.93 9.04 -8.15
CA MET A 50 -26.12 9.41 -7.39
C MET A 50 -25.87 10.73 -6.66
N HIS A 51 -26.80 11.67 -6.83
CA HIS A 51 -26.72 13.05 -6.33
C HIS A 51 -27.94 13.34 -5.47
N GLY A 52 -27.76 13.51 -4.15
CA GLY A 52 -28.84 13.69 -3.17
C GLY A 52 -29.33 15.12 -3.01
N SER A 53 -28.47 16.08 -3.36
CA SER A 53 -28.73 17.51 -3.31
C SER A 53 -28.79 18.11 -1.90
N TYR A 54 -29.92 18.01 -1.20
CA TYR A 54 -30.06 18.51 0.18
C TYR A 54 -30.88 17.51 0.98
N GLY A 55 -30.73 17.54 2.30
CA GLY A 55 -31.35 16.58 3.19
C GLY A 55 -30.38 15.47 3.54
N ASP A 56 -30.80 14.58 4.44
CA ASP A 56 -29.96 13.47 4.87
C ASP A 56 -30.24 12.25 3.99
N ASP A 57 -29.28 11.87 3.16
CA ASP A 57 -29.44 10.85 2.13
C ASP A 57 -28.76 9.52 2.50
N ILE A 58 -29.36 8.43 2.03
CA ILE A 58 -28.84 7.07 2.26
C ILE A 58 -28.59 6.38 0.92
N TYR A 59 -27.33 6.04 0.67
CA TYR A 59 -26.85 5.42 -0.55
C TYR A 59 -26.51 3.95 -0.35
N TYR A 60 -27.20 3.06 -1.07
CA TYR A 60 -26.84 1.65 -1.14
C TYR A 60 -26.06 1.36 -2.43
N LEU A 61 -24.77 1.05 -2.28
CA LEU A 61 -23.88 0.76 -3.40
C LEU A 61 -23.77 -0.75 -3.62
N TYR A 62 -24.19 -1.21 -4.79
CA TYR A 62 -24.21 -2.63 -5.16
C TYR A 62 -23.16 -3.02 -6.19
N ALA A 63 -22.43 -2.05 -6.76
CA ALA A 63 -21.32 -2.28 -7.68
C ALA A 63 -20.28 -1.16 -7.60
N ALA A 64 -19.03 -1.45 -7.96
CA ALA A 64 -17.93 -0.47 -8.00
C ALA A 64 -18.19 0.71 -8.96
N GLY A 65 -19.09 0.52 -9.94
CA GLY A 65 -19.56 1.57 -10.82
C GLY A 65 -20.58 2.53 -10.21
N ASN A 66 -21.09 2.25 -9.00
CA ASN A 66 -21.99 3.15 -8.28
C ASN A 66 -21.16 4.18 -7.50
N LYS A 67 -21.39 5.45 -7.78
CA LYS A 67 -20.71 6.58 -7.16
C LYS A 67 -21.71 7.50 -6.47
N VAL A 68 -21.23 8.26 -5.49
CA VAL A 68 -22.01 9.28 -4.76
C VAL A 68 -21.31 10.62 -4.93
N ALA A 69 -22.11 11.67 -5.12
CA ALA A 69 -21.62 13.04 -5.18
C ALA A 69 -22.52 13.93 -4.34
N GLU A 70 -21.96 14.43 -3.23
CA GLU A 70 -22.67 15.29 -2.28
C GLU A 70 -22.11 16.71 -2.20
N GLY A 71 -23.00 17.64 -1.86
CA GLY A 71 -22.69 19.06 -1.68
C GLY A 71 -22.19 19.37 -0.27
N TYR A 72 -21.29 20.35 -0.15
CA TYR A 72 -20.86 20.81 1.18
C TYR A 72 -22.05 21.33 2.00
N GLY A 73 -22.28 20.73 3.19
CA GLY A 73 -23.38 21.10 4.07
C GLY A 73 -24.77 20.77 3.50
N ALA A 74 -24.86 19.78 2.60
CA ALA A 74 -26.11 19.31 2.01
C ALA A 74 -27.01 18.58 3.01
N GLY A 75 -26.44 17.97 4.04
CA GLY A 75 -27.15 17.22 5.06
C GLY A 75 -26.18 16.33 5.82
N ILE A 76 -26.69 15.23 6.36
CA ILE A 76 -25.90 14.16 6.97
C ILE A 76 -26.14 12.89 6.18
N ASP A 77 -25.14 12.45 5.43
CA ASP A 77 -25.30 11.41 4.42
C ASP A 77 -24.67 10.09 4.87
N THR A 78 -25.27 8.98 4.43
CA THR A 78 -24.79 7.62 4.75
C THR A 78 -24.58 6.82 3.49
N ILE A 79 -23.38 6.27 3.32
CA ILE A 79 -23.11 5.22 2.35
C ILE A 79 -23.14 3.86 3.04
N SER A 80 -23.88 2.91 2.47
CA SER A 80 -23.86 1.50 2.86
C SER A 80 -23.45 0.63 1.68
N THR A 81 -22.43 -0.20 1.87
CA THR A 81 -21.92 -1.08 0.82
C THR A 81 -21.40 -2.40 1.39
N TRP A 82 -21.21 -3.38 0.50
CA TRP A 82 -20.60 -4.67 0.79
C TRP A 82 -19.14 -4.73 0.33
N MET A 83 -18.69 -3.74 -0.43
CA MET A 83 -17.33 -3.64 -0.94
C MET A 83 -16.47 -2.86 0.04
N SER A 84 -15.14 -2.92 -0.13
CA SER A 84 -14.29 -1.93 0.50
C SER A 84 -14.59 -0.55 -0.05
N TYR A 85 -14.49 0.48 0.80
CA TYR A 85 -14.90 1.82 0.41
C TYR A 85 -14.17 2.92 1.18
N THR A 86 -13.88 4.01 0.48
CA THR A 86 -13.43 5.28 1.05
C THR A 86 -14.51 6.31 0.79
N LEU A 87 -14.92 7.06 1.82
CA LEU A 87 -15.95 8.08 1.66
C LEU A 87 -15.48 9.17 0.68
N PRO A 88 -16.33 9.57 -0.28
CA PRO A 88 -16.08 10.81 -1.02
C PRO A 88 -16.24 12.01 -0.08
N ASN A 89 -15.79 13.18 -0.53
CA ASN A 89 -16.01 14.43 0.21
C ASN A 89 -17.50 14.66 0.48
N ASN A 90 -17.80 15.34 1.60
CA ASN A 90 -19.15 15.76 1.98
C ASN A 90 -20.12 14.61 2.29
N VAL A 91 -19.61 13.43 2.68
CA VAL A 91 -20.44 12.33 3.18
C VAL A 91 -19.95 11.98 4.58
N GLU A 92 -20.86 11.89 5.56
CA GLU A 92 -20.49 11.82 6.98
C GLU A 92 -20.44 10.38 7.53
N ASN A 93 -21.17 9.43 6.93
CA ASN A 93 -21.31 8.10 7.51
C ASN A 93 -21.05 6.97 6.52
N LEU A 94 -20.35 5.93 6.98
CA LEU A 94 -20.04 4.73 6.20
C LEU A 94 -20.45 3.46 6.95
N ILE A 95 -21.08 2.54 6.23
CA ILE A 95 -21.38 1.19 6.70
C ILE A 95 -20.85 0.17 5.68
N VAL A 96 -19.89 -0.65 6.09
CA VAL A 96 -19.37 -1.76 5.29
C VAL A 96 -19.80 -3.09 5.89
N THR A 97 -20.44 -3.94 5.07
CA THR A 97 -21.21 -5.10 5.56
C THR A 97 -20.59 -6.47 5.28
N THR A 98 -19.40 -6.53 4.69
CA THR A 98 -18.74 -7.81 4.33
C THR A 98 -17.36 -7.90 4.97
N ALA A 99 -16.99 -9.12 5.36
CA ALA A 99 -15.72 -9.48 5.93
C ALA A 99 -14.54 -9.21 4.99
N GLY A 100 -13.36 -8.95 5.55
CA GLY A 100 -12.11 -8.73 4.82
C GLY A 100 -12.12 -7.46 3.95
N ARG A 101 -12.85 -6.43 4.39
CA ARG A 101 -13.01 -5.14 3.68
C ARG A 101 -12.46 -3.99 4.51
N TYR A 102 -12.05 -2.93 3.83
CA TYR A 102 -11.73 -1.67 4.48
C TYR A 102 -12.92 -0.70 4.44
N ALA A 103 -13.01 0.15 5.47
CA ALA A 103 -13.98 1.22 5.60
C ALA A 103 -13.24 2.49 6.01
N PHE A 104 -12.97 3.35 5.02
CA PHE A 104 -12.19 4.56 5.19
C PHE A 104 -13.07 5.81 5.11
N GLY A 105 -12.81 6.76 6.00
CA GLY A 105 -13.50 8.04 6.03
C GLY A 105 -12.88 9.07 5.09
N ASN A 106 -13.14 10.34 5.38
CA ASN A 106 -12.68 11.49 4.61
C ASN A 106 -12.07 12.56 5.55
N ALA A 107 -12.26 13.84 5.24
CA ALA A 107 -11.72 14.95 6.04
C ALA A 107 -12.73 15.56 7.05
N LEU A 108 -13.88 14.91 7.23
CA LEU A 108 -14.93 15.30 8.17
C LEU A 108 -14.93 14.37 9.38
N ASP A 109 -15.57 14.79 10.47
CA ASP A 109 -15.89 13.89 11.57
C ASP A 109 -16.93 12.84 11.10
N ASN A 110 -16.51 11.59 10.95
CA ASN A 110 -17.29 10.50 10.38
C ASN A 110 -17.81 9.51 11.43
N ILE A 111 -18.93 8.85 11.13
CA ILE A 111 -19.32 7.59 11.80
C ILE A 111 -19.10 6.44 10.84
N ILE A 112 -18.18 5.55 11.19
CA ILE A 112 -17.83 4.39 10.37
C ILE A 112 -18.19 3.11 11.13
N THR A 113 -18.99 2.25 10.50
CA THR A 113 -19.40 0.98 11.09
C THR A 113 -18.97 -0.20 10.21
N ALA A 114 -18.14 -1.06 10.78
CA ALA A 114 -17.91 -2.42 10.28
C ALA A 114 -19.04 -3.34 10.78
N LYS A 115 -19.61 -4.20 9.93
CA LYS A 115 -20.74 -5.08 10.30
C LYS A 115 -20.47 -6.57 10.07
N ALA A 116 -19.24 -6.92 9.75
CA ALA A 116 -18.83 -8.28 9.46
C ALA A 116 -17.46 -8.57 10.06
N ASP A 117 -17.09 -9.84 10.02
CA ASP A 117 -15.87 -10.36 10.65
C ASP A 117 -14.60 -9.86 9.93
N HIS A 118 -13.65 -9.29 10.67
CA HIS A 118 -12.34 -8.80 10.20
C HIS A 118 -12.41 -7.68 9.15
N GLN A 119 -12.47 -6.43 9.60
CA GLN A 119 -12.45 -5.24 8.76
C GLN A 119 -11.37 -4.25 9.21
N THR A 120 -10.86 -3.45 8.27
CA THR A 120 -9.91 -2.37 8.57
C THR A 120 -10.65 -1.04 8.54
N LEU A 121 -10.65 -0.30 9.64
CA LEU A 121 -11.32 0.99 9.76
C LEU A 121 -10.27 2.09 9.93
N ASP A 122 -10.44 3.19 9.22
CA ASP A 122 -9.65 4.40 9.36
C ASP A 122 -10.59 5.60 9.17
N GLY A 123 -10.65 6.47 10.17
CA GLY A 123 -11.54 7.63 10.17
C GLY A 123 -11.14 8.70 9.14
N GLY A 124 -9.86 8.75 8.78
CA GLY A 124 -9.33 9.86 8.00
C GLY A 124 -9.01 11.03 8.88
N VAL A 125 -9.18 12.24 8.38
CA VAL A 125 -8.97 13.47 9.15
C VAL A 125 -10.31 13.86 9.77
N GLY A 126 -10.32 14.18 11.06
CA GLY A 126 -11.54 14.44 11.80
C GLY A 126 -11.43 13.90 13.22
N ASN A 127 -12.49 14.07 13.99
CA ASN A 127 -12.66 13.41 15.28
C ASN A 127 -13.75 12.35 15.12
N ASP A 128 -13.33 11.15 14.75
CA ASP A 128 -14.22 10.13 14.19
C ASP A 128 -14.81 9.21 15.26
N VAL A 129 -15.85 8.49 14.86
CA VAL A 129 -16.43 7.38 15.63
C VAL A 129 -16.34 6.11 14.80
N LEU A 130 -15.43 5.22 15.21
CA LEU A 130 -15.20 3.93 14.58
C LEU A 130 -15.91 2.85 15.40
N ILE A 131 -16.77 2.05 14.76
CA ILE A 131 -17.66 1.12 15.44
C ILE A 131 -17.44 -0.29 14.90
N ASP A 132 -17.03 -1.21 15.78
CA ASP A 132 -17.28 -2.63 15.54
C ASP A 132 -18.79 -2.89 15.75
N GLY A 133 -19.49 -3.16 14.65
CA GLY A 133 -20.89 -3.52 14.61
C GLY A 133 -21.15 -4.99 14.26
N GLY A 134 -20.11 -5.79 14.04
CA GLY A 134 -20.19 -7.18 13.56
C GLY A 134 -19.57 -8.23 14.48
N GLY A 135 -18.72 -7.81 15.43
CA GLY A 135 -17.73 -8.67 16.07
C GLY A 135 -16.65 -9.11 15.08
N GLY A 136 -15.61 -9.75 15.60
CA GLY A 136 -14.54 -10.29 14.78
C GLY A 136 -13.18 -9.77 15.22
N TYR A 137 -12.23 -9.71 14.30
CA TYR A 137 -10.89 -9.20 14.55
C TYR A 137 -10.68 -7.96 13.68
N ASP A 138 -11.31 -6.86 14.08
CA ASP A 138 -11.22 -5.60 13.35
C ASP A 138 -9.92 -4.87 13.68
N THR A 139 -9.37 -4.17 12.71
CA THR A 139 -8.18 -3.32 12.87
C THR A 139 -8.58 -1.86 12.74
N PHE A 140 -8.39 -1.09 13.80
CA PHE A 140 -8.62 0.35 13.84
C PHE A 140 -7.29 1.08 13.61
N ILE A 141 -7.17 1.83 12.52
CA ILE A 141 -5.98 2.62 12.20
C ILE A 141 -6.20 4.04 12.73
N ILE A 142 -5.27 4.51 13.55
CA ILE A 142 -5.25 5.86 14.11
C ILE A 142 -3.91 6.48 13.76
N LYS A 143 -3.92 7.58 13.01
CA LYS A 143 -2.73 8.23 12.46
C LYS A 143 -2.47 9.58 13.13
N ASN A 144 -1.22 9.89 13.42
CA ASN A 144 -0.80 11.17 13.99
C ASN A 144 -1.18 12.34 13.07
N GLY A 145 -1.84 13.34 13.63
CA GLY A 145 -2.27 14.55 12.92
C GLY A 145 -3.63 14.44 12.25
N ASN A 146 -4.31 13.29 12.37
CA ASN A 146 -5.64 13.09 11.83
C ASN A 146 -6.75 13.56 12.78
N GLY A 147 -6.48 13.74 14.08
CA GLY A 147 -7.47 14.17 15.07
C GLY A 147 -7.63 13.20 16.23
N SER A 148 -8.78 13.27 16.92
CA SER A 148 -9.07 12.47 18.12
C SER A 148 -10.30 11.60 17.96
N ASP A 149 -10.09 10.30 17.98
CA ASP A 149 -11.10 9.33 17.59
C ASP A 149 -11.68 8.58 18.79
N LEU A 150 -12.90 8.08 18.60
CA LEU A 150 -13.55 7.16 19.52
C LEU A 150 -13.75 5.81 18.85
N ILE A 151 -13.34 4.74 19.53
CA ILE A 151 -13.68 3.38 19.17
C ILE A 151 -14.81 2.88 20.06
N ALA A 152 -15.92 2.48 19.44
CA ALA A 152 -17.04 1.84 20.09
C ALA A 152 -17.02 0.33 19.87
N ASN A 153 -17.39 -0.42 20.92
CA ASN A 153 -17.46 -1.88 20.94
C ASN A 153 -16.13 -2.62 20.72
N PHE A 154 -14.99 -2.01 21.06
CA PHE A 154 -13.68 -2.64 20.94
C PHE A 154 -13.63 -4.01 21.65
N ALA A 155 -13.57 -5.08 20.87
CA ALA A 155 -13.58 -6.46 21.31
C ALA A 155 -12.17 -6.94 21.68
N ALA A 156 -12.07 -8.05 22.42
CA ALA A 156 -10.79 -8.63 22.82
C ALA A 156 -9.95 -9.15 21.63
N THR A 157 -10.59 -9.33 20.49
CA THR A 157 -10.03 -9.83 19.23
C THR A 157 -9.62 -8.70 18.29
N ASP A 158 -10.03 -7.46 18.56
CA ASP A 158 -9.69 -6.30 17.76
C ASP A 158 -8.28 -5.80 18.04
N THR A 159 -7.71 -5.13 17.05
CA THR A 159 -6.41 -4.47 17.12
C THR A 159 -6.54 -2.98 16.83
N VAL A 160 -5.63 -2.20 17.42
CA VAL A 160 -5.41 -0.79 17.08
C VAL A 160 -4.00 -0.65 16.53
N ARG A 161 -3.90 0.00 15.38
CA ARG A 161 -2.64 0.45 14.80
C ARG A 161 -2.46 1.93 15.09
N LEU A 162 -1.34 2.28 15.72
CA LEU A 162 -0.99 3.65 16.07
C LEU A 162 0.14 4.16 15.17
N ASP A 163 -0.21 4.87 14.11
CA ASP A 163 0.73 5.29 13.08
C ASP A 163 1.30 6.69 13.38
N GLY A 164 2.62 6.78 13.48
CA GLY A 164 3.33 8.06 13.65
C GLY A 164 3.34 8.65 15.07
N TYR A 165 2.84 7.93 16.08
CA TYR A 165 2.83 8.42 17.48
C TYR A 165 4.12 8.12 18.27
N GLY A 166 5.05 7.33 17.71
CA GLY A 166 6.34 7.03 18.33
C GLY A 166 6.27 6.05 19.51
N PHE A 167 5.13 5.38 19.73
CA PHE A 167 5.04 4.27 20.67
C PHE A 167 5.82 3.06 20.15
N THR A 168 6.67 2.50 21.01
CA THR A 168 7.49 1.31 20.69
C THR A 168 7.22 0.13 21.62
N SER A 169 6.30 0.27 22.58
CA SER A 169 5.90 -0.81 23.48
C SER A 169 4.51 -0.58 24.06
N PHE A 170 3.85 -1.68 24.43
CA PHE A 170 2.58 -1.61 25.16
C PHE A 170 2.73 -0.92 26.52
N ASP A 171 3.86 -1.07 27.21
CA ASP A 171 4.11 -0.37 28.48
C ASP A 171 4.07 1.16 28.30
N ALA A 172 4.60 1.67 27.18
CA ALA A 172 4.52 3.09 26.85
C ALA A 172 3.08 3.53 26.54
N ILE A 173 2.31 2.71 25.82
CA ILE A 173 0.89 2.96 25.54
C ILE A 173 0.08 2.97 26.85
N HIS A 174 0.21 1.91 27.65
CA HIS A 174 -0.52 1.72 28.90
C HIS A 174 -0.23 2.84 29.90
N SER A 175 1.02 3.34 29.95
CA SER A 175 1.38 4.47 30.81
C SER A 175 0.72 5.80 30.40
N ASN A 176 0.21 5.89 29.17
CA ASN A 176 -0.53 7.04 28.64
C ASN A 176 -2.06 6.84 28.68
N MET A 177 -2.55 5.74 29.24
CA MET A 177 -3.98 5.49 29.42
C MET A 177 -4.50 6.07 30.74
N VAL A 178 -5.70 6.65 30.69
CA VAL A 178 -6.45 7.12 31.86
C VAL A 178 -7.87 6.58 31.80
N GLN A 179 -8.35 6.05 32.92
CA GLN A 179 -9.75 5.65 33.04
C GLN A 179 -10.61 6.91 33.24
N ALA A 180 -11.56 7.14 32.33
CA ALA A 180 -12.51 8.25 32.36
C ALA A 180 -13.96 7.71 32.43
N GLY A 181 -14.49 7.56 33.63
CA GLY A 181 -15.80 6.94 33.82
C GLY A 181 -15.81 5.48 33.35
N SER A 182 -16.70 5.14 32.41
CA SER A 182 -16.75 3.81 31.77
C SER A 182 -15.80 3.66 30.58
N ASN A 183 -15.10 4.72 30.18
CA ASN A 183 -14.25 4.73 28.99
C ASN A 183 -12.76 4.77 29.38
N VAL A 184 -11.90 4.36 28.46
CA VAL A 184 -10.44 4.54 28.57
C VAL A 184 -10.01 5.60 27.56
N ILE A 185 -9.24 6.58 28.01
CA ILE A 185 -8.64 7.59 27.14
C ILE A 185 -7.14 7.29 27.05
N LEU A 186 -6.66 7.03 25.85
CA LEU A 186 -5.23 6.97 25.52
C LEU A 186 -4.80 8.36 25.06
N ASN A 187 -3.87 8.98 25.78
CA ASN A 187 -3.23 10.22 25.34
C ASN A 187 -2.18 9.91 24.29
N LEU A 188 -2.36 10.41 23.07
CA LEU A 188 -1.48 10.14 21.93
C LEU A 188 -0.36 11.19 21.81
N GLY A 189 -0.41 12.27 22.58
CA GLY A 189 0.47 13.43 22.43
C GLY A 189 -0.11 14.46 21.45
N SER A 190 0.58 15.60 21.31
CA SER A 190 0.18 16.70 20.39
C SER A 190 -1.25 17.28 20.55
N GLY A 191 -1.95 16.92 21.63
CA GLY A 191 -3.35 17.29 21.85
C GLY A 191 -4.37 16.28 21.33
N GLU A 192 -3.93 15.16 20.77
CA GLU A 192 -4.76 14.07 20.25
C GLU A 192 -4.99 13.00 21.31
N ILE A 193 -6.17 12.38 21.27
CA ILE A 193 -6.54 11.24 22.12
C ILE A 193 -7.23 10.15 21.30
N LEU A 194 -7.14 8.91 21.79
CA LEU A 194 -8.01 7.82 21.37
C LEU A 194 -8.88 7.41 22.55
N GLU A 195 -10.19 7.46 22.38
CA GLU A 195 -11.15 7.02 23.40
C GLU A 195 -11.68 5.63 23.08
N PHE A 196 -11.47 4.68 23.98
CA PHE A 196 -12.12 3.37 23.95
C PHE A 196 -13.38 3.41 24.81
N LYS A 197 -14.53 3.27 24.18
CA LYS A 197 -15.83 3.36 24.84
C LYS A 197 -16.17 2.08 25.61
N ASP A 198 -16.71 2.25 26.82
CA ASP A 198 -17.28 1.20 27.68
C ASP A 198 -16.32 0.03 27.99
N THR A 199 -15.03 0.34 28.14
CA THR A 199 -13.98 -0.60 28.53
C THR A 199 -13.16 -0.11 29.73
N THR A 200 -12.31 -0.98 30.26
CA THR A 200 -11.41 -0.66 31.36
C THR A 200 -9.97 -0.99 30.99
N ILE A 201 -9.01 -0.26 31.56
CA ILE A 201 -7.59 -0.38 31.20
C ILE A 201 -7.11 -1.83 31.33
N ASP A 202 -7.55 -2.55 32.36
CA ASP A 202 -7.17 -3.95 32.64
C ASP A 202 -7.65 -4.95 31.59
N LYS A 203 -8.60 -4.57 30.73
CA LYS A 203 -9.08 -5.42 29.63
C LYS A 203 -8.23 -5.30 28.38
N LEU A 204 -7.50 -4.20 28.20
CA LEU A 204 -6.66 -3.97 27.03
C LEU A 204 -5.36 -4.79 27.15
N GLN A 205 -5.04 -5.54 26.11
CA GLN A 205 -3.89 -6.44 26.09
C GLN A 205 -2.83 -6.00 25.08
N PRO A 206 -1.53 -6.32 25.30
CA PRO A 206 -0.47 -6.03 24.35
C PRO A 206 -0.74 -6.53 22.92
N SER A 207 -1.42 -7.68 22.77
CA SER A 207 -1.74 -8.26 21.46
C SER A 207 -2.73 -7.43 20.63
N GLN A 208 -3.41 -6.46 21.26
CA GLN A 208 -4.39 -5.60 20.61
C GLN A 208 -3.76 -4.31 20.06
N PHE A 209 -2.45 -4.12 20.18
CA PHE A 209 -1.77 -2.92 19.71
C PHE A 209 -0.72 -3.31 18.67
N GLU A 210 -1.00 -2.99 17.42
CA GLU A 210 -0.06 -3.14 16.32
C GLU A 210 0.95 -2.00 16.37
N LEU A 211 2.21 -2.36 16.62
CA LEU A 211 3.32 -1.44 16.76
C LEU A 211 4.31 -1.58 15.60
N PRO A 212 5.08 -0.52 15.27
CA PRO A 212 6.17 -0.62 14.32
C PRO A 212 7.19 -1.70 14.71
N ILE A 213 7.78 -2.34 13.71
CA ILE A 213 8.80 -3.37 13.89
C ILE A 213 9.95 -2.85 14.76
N ASP A 214 10.31 -3.63 15.78
CA ASP A 214 11.44 -3.29 16.65
C ASP A 214 12.78 -3.60 15.96
N LYS A 215 13.50 -2.54 15.60
CA LYS A 215 14.82 -2.62 14.95
C LYS A 215 15.97 -2.66 15.96
N SER A 216 15.71 -2.66 17.28
CA SER A 216 16.77 -2.63 18.32
C SER A 216 17.68 -3.86 18.32
N HIS A 217 17.24 -4.95 17.70
CA HIS A 217 17.98 -6.20 17.49
C HIS A 217 18.38 -6.43 16.03
N MET A 218 18.50 -5.34 15.27
CA MET A 218 18.91 -5.35 13.88
C MET A 218 20.14 -4.45 13.68
N THR A 219 21.05 -4.91 12.84
CA THR A 219 22.26 -4.15 12.48
C THR A 219 22.16 -3.70 11.03
N LEU A 220 22.29 -2.39 10.76
CA LEU A 220 22.29 -1.84 9.40
C LEU A 220 23.44 -2.47 8.58
N SER A 221 23.10 -3.16 7.50
CA SER A 221 24.03 -3.85 6.61
C SER A 221 24.18 -3.16 5.25
N PHE A 222 23.16 -2.40 4.85
CA PHE A 222 23.19 -1.49 3.71
C PHE A 222 22.40 -0.24 4.04
N GLY A 223 22.87 0.92 3.59
CA GLY A 223 22.07 2.13 3.63
C GLY A 223 22.51 3.16 2.61
N ASP A 224 21.55 3.72 1.90
CA ASP A 224 21.72 4.90 1.06
C ASP A 224 20.66 5.94 1.42
N GLU A 225 21.13 7.10 1.89
CA GLU A 225 20.31 8.28 2.25
C GLU A 225 20.10 9.21 1.04
N PHE A 226 20.57 8.81 -0.14
CA PHE A 226 20.50 9.57 -1.39
C PHE A 226 20.93 11.04 -1.28
N ASN A 227 21.90 11.35 -0.41
CA ASN A 227 22.57 12.66 -0.38
C ASN A 227 23.30 12.94 -1.71
N THR A 228 23.72 11.88 -2.40
CA THR A 228 24.25 11.86 -3.77
C THR A 228 23.91 10.52 -4.42
N LEU A 229 23.72 10.47 -5.75
CA LEU A 229 23.56 9.19 -6.46
C LEU A 229 24.93 8.57 -6.74
N ASN A 230 25.25 7.46 -6.07
CA ASN A 230 26.52 6.74 -6.21
C ASN A 230 26.41 5.59 -7.25
N LEU A 231 26.59 5.92 -8.53
CA LEU A 231 26.51 4.94 -9.62
C LEU A 231 27.75 4.05 -9.69
N HIS A 232 27.52 2.74 -9.85
CA HIS A 232 28.56 1.74 -10.04
C HIS A 232 29.20 1.85 -11.43
N ASN A 233 30.53 1.77 -11.45
CA ASN A 233 31.36 1.82 -12.64
C ASN A 233 32.71 1.14 -12.34
N SER A 234 33.67 1.24 -13.27
CA SER A 234 35.00 0.63 -13.12
C SER A 234 35.82 1.11 -11.91
N GLN A 235 35.40 2.20 -11.27
CA GLN A 235 36.04 2.80 -10.09
C GLN A 235 35.30 2.45 -8.78
N GLY A 236 34.22 1.66 -8.85
CA GLY A 236 33.34 1.33 -7.74
C GLY A 236 32.01 2.11 -7.81
N GLY A 237 31.21 2.01 -6.74
CA GLY A 237 29.90 2.65 -6.62
C GLY A 237 28.89 1.69 -5.99
N THR A 238 27.63 2.11 -5.91
CA THR A 238 26.56 1.34 -5.26
C THR A 238 25.57 0.79 -6.27
N TRP A 239 25.07 1.62 -7.19
CA TRP A 239 23.93 1.28 -8.01
C TRP A 239 24.29 1.11 -9.47
N ASP A 240 23.95 -0.04 -10.05
CA ASP A 240 23.90 -0.20 -11.49
C ASP A 240 22.57 0.32 -12.03
N THR A 241 22.58 0.90 -13.22
CA THR A 241 21.40 1.52 -13.86
C THR A 241 20.75 0.62 -14.92
N ASN A 242 21.07 -0.66 -14.90
CA ASN A 242 20.65 -1.63 -15.89
C ASN A 242 20.68 -3.03 -15.27
N PHE A 243 19.90 -3.97 -15.81
CA PHE A 243 20.06 -5.36 -15.43
C PHE A 243 21.46 -5.85 -15.84
N TRP A 244 22.04 -6.77 -15.07
CA TRP A 244 23.34 -7.35 -15.40
C TRP A 244 23.31 -8.16 -16.72
N TRP A 245 22.12 -8.57 -17.16
CA TRP A 245 21.86 -9.18 -18.46
C TRP A 245 21.33 -8.20 -19.52
N GLY A 246 21.21 -6.91 -19.20
CA GLY A 246 20.71 -5.86 -20.07
C GLY A 246 21.64 -5.59 -21.25
N ALA A 247 21.08 -5.01 -22.32
CA ALA A 247 21.90 -4.55 -23.43
C ALA A 247 22.67 -3.27 -23.03
N PRO A 248 23.79 -2.93 -23.68
CA PRO A 248 24.56 -1.74 -23.32
C PRO A 248 23.78 -0.44 -23.43
N ASN A 249 22.72 -0.39 -24.24
CA ASN A 249 21.87 0.78 -24.39
C ASN A 249 20.72 0.86 -23.37
N GLY A 250 20.63 -0.09 -22.44
CA GLY A 250 19.56 -0.21 -21.45
C GLY A 250 18.75 -1.51 -21.61
N SER A 251 17.56 -1.52 -21.03
CA SER A 251 16.73 -2.73 -20.98
C SER A 251 15.25 -2.44 -20.70
N THR A 252 14.43 -3.48 -20.75
CA THR A 252 13.00 -3.50 -20.41
C THR A 252 12.59 -4.96 -20.21
N LEU A 253 11.58 -5.25 -19.38
CA LEU A 253 11.07 -6.62 -19.25
C LEU A 253 9.93 -6.82 -20.26
N THR A 254 10.28 -7.12 -21.50
CA THR A 254 9.31 -7.33 -22.59
C THR A 254 8.24 -8.38 -22.26
N GLN A 255 8.58 -9.39 -21.45
CA GLN A 255 7.65 -10.44 -21.04
C GLN A 255 6.51 -9.92 -20.16
N ASN A 256 6.74 -8.82 -19.43
CA ASN A 256 5.73 -8.14 -18.63
C ASN A 256 4.86 -7.19 -19.46
N ASN A 257 5.14 -7.02 -20.76
CA ASN A 257 4.54 -6.01 -21.64
C ASN A 257 4.79 -4.57 -21.17
N GLU A 258 5.95 -4.34 -20.57
CA GLU A 258 6.47 -3.01 -20.23
C GLU A 258 6.71 -2.17 -21.49
N LEU A 259 6.51 -0.85 -21.36
CA LEU A 259 6.48 0.13 -22.44
C LEU A 259 7.62 1.16 -22.34
N GLN A 260 8.32 1.20 -21.20
CA GLN A 260 9.51 1.99 -20.98
C GLN A 260 10.77 1.24 -21.41
N TRP A 261 11.78 2.02 -21.81
CA TRP A 261 13.17 1.59 -21.84
C TRP A 261 13.88 2.19 -20.63
N TYR A 262 14.44 1.35 -19.77
CA TYR A 262 15.31 1.78 -18.69
C TYR A 262 16.62 2.30 -19.28
N ILE A 263 16.94 3.56 -18.99
CA ILE A 263 18.15 4.20 -19.50
C ILE A 263 19.34 3.81 -18.63
N ASP A 264 20.33 3.18 -19.25
CA ASP A 264 21.63 2.95 -18.63
C ASP A 264 22.44 4.26 -18.64
N ALA A 265 22.76 4.78 -17.45
CA ALA A 265 23.51 6.02 -17.28
C ALA A 265 24.94 5.93 -17.85
N ASN A 266 25.49 4.72 -18.02
CA ASN A 266 26.81 4.51 -18.60
C ASN A 266 26.79 4.50 -20.14
N TYR A 267 25.61 4.53 -20.78
CA TYR A 267 25.49 4.55 -22.24
C TYR A 267 25.55 5.97 -22.81
N ALA A 268 26.73 6.37 -23.28
CA ALA A 268 26.98 7.73 -23.78
C ALA A 268 25.97 8.26 -24.81
N PRO A 269 25.46 7.47 -25.78
CA PRO A 269 24.50 7.97 -26.77
C PRO A 269 23.16 8.45 -26.20
N THR A 270 22.73 7.97 -25.02
CA THR A 270 21.49 8.42 -24.36
C THR A 270 21.76 9.38 -23.19
N SER A 271 22.97 9.93 -23.10
CA SER A 271 23.39 10.82 -21.99
C SER A 271 22.61 12.13 -21.88
N SER A 272 21.77 12.48 -22.86
CA SER A 272 20.85 13.63 -22.76
C SER A 272 19.58 13.33 -21.97
N VAL A 273 19.31 12.06 -21.64
CA VAL A 273 18.16 11.64 -20.82
C VAL A 273 18.66 11.28 -19.43
N HIS A 274 18.05 11.90 -18.43
CA HIS A 274 18.41 11.73 -17.02
C HIS A 274 17.18 11.23 -16.26
N PRO A 275 16.94 9.90 -16.19
CA PRO A 275 15.82 9.38 -15.42
C PRO A 275 16.04 9.53 -13.91
N PHE A 276 17.28 9.79 -13.46
CA PHE A 276 17.62 9.96 -12.06
C PHE A 276 18.02 11.41 -11.75
N SER A 277 17.51 11.93 -10.65
CA SER A 277 18.00 13.18 -10.06
C SER A 277 18.01 13.08 -8.54
N VAL A 278 18.89 13.84 -7.89
CA VAL A 278 18.95 13.92 -6.42
C VAL A 278 18.80 15.37 -6.02
N ASN A 279 17.85 15.65 -5.13
CA ASN A 279 17.64 16.98 -4.54
C ASN A 279 17.37 16.85 -3.04
N ASN A 280 18.16 17.54 -2.22
CA ASN A 280 17.98 17.61 -0.77
C ASN A 280 17.83 16.23 -0.08
N GLY A 281 18.68 15.25 -0.45
CA GLY A 281 18.63 13.91 0.11
C GLY A 281 17.57 13.00 -0.51
N VAL A 282 16.82 13.45 -1.51
CA VAL A 282 15.77 12.66 -2.16
C VAL A 282 16.19 12.30 -3.58
N LEU A 283 16.28 11.00 -3.86
CA LEU A 283 16.36 10.45 -5.21
C LEU A 283 14.99 10.57 -5.88
N THR A 284 14.96 10.97 -7.15
CA THR A 284 13.77 10.88 -8.01
C THR A 284 14.08 10.03 -9.23
N ILE A 285 13.30 8.96 -9.42
CA ILE A 285 13.23 8.19 -10.66
C ILE A 285 12.07 8.74 -11.49
N THR A 286 12.34 9.18 -12.71
CA THR A 286 11.36 9.80 -13.61
C THR A 286 11.08 8.90 -14.81
N ALA A 287 9.80 8.57 -15.00
CA ALA A 287 9.29 7.98 -16.23
C ALA A 287 8.61 9.05 -17.09
N ALA A 288 9.00 9.14 -18.36
CA ALA A 288 8.53 10.17 -19.29
C ALA A 288 8.48 9.66 -20.74
N GLN A 289 7.84 10.42 -21.63
CA GLN A 289 7.92 10.16 -23.06
C GLN A 289 9.37 10.24 -23.56
N ALA A 290 9.76 9.28 -24.40
CA ALA A 290 11.06 9.26 -25.03
C ALA A 290 11.20 10.41 -26.04
N PRO A 291 12.25 11.24 -25.94
CA PRO A 291 12.55 12.25 -26.96
C PRO A 291 12.71 11.64 -28.36
N ALA A 292 12.29 12.37 -29.40
CA ALA A 292 12.26 11.85 -30.77
C ALA A 292 13.64 11.42 -31.30
N ASP A 293 14.70 12.10 -30.87
CA ASP A 293 16.09 11.79 -31.17
C ASP A 293 16.64 10.59 -30.37
N ILE A 294 16.02 10.27 -29.23
CA ILE A 294 16.40 9.16 -28.37
C ILE A 294 15.74 7.85 -28.80
N LYS A 295 14.50 7.88 -29.29
CA LYS A 295 13.75 6.68 -29.72
C LYS A 295 14.59 5.71 -30.58
N PRO A 296 15.31 6.13 -31.64
CA PRO A 296 16.12 5.21 -32.44
C PRO A 296 17.26 4.51 -31.69
N LEU A 297 17.71 5.08 -30.55
CA LEU A 297 18.78 4.56 -29.71
C LEU A 297 18.29 3.56 -28.66
N ILE A 298 16.98 3.56 -28.39
CA ILE A 298 16.32 2.73 -27.37
C ILE A 298 15.30 1.77 -28.01
N ASN A 299 15.63 1.25 -29.20
CA ASN A 299 14.78 0.29 -29.92
C ASN A 299 13.36 0.81 -30.24
N ASN A 300 13.20 2.13 -30.39
CA ASN A 300 11.95 2.83 -30.64
C ASN A 300 10.89 2.66 -29.55
N TYR A 301 11.31 2.44 -28.31
CA TYR A 301 10.40 2.51 -27.16
C TYR A 301 9.85 3.92 -26.97
N GLU A 302 8.58 3.98 -26.55
CA GLU A 302 7.83 5.24 -26.46
C GLU A 302 8.11 6.02 -25.16
N TYR A 303 8.60 5.33 -24.13
CA TYR A 303 8.89 5.91 -22.83
C TYR A 303 10.31 5.60 -22.38
N THR A 304 10.88 6.48 -21.57
CA THR A 304 12.14 6.26 -20.84
C THR A 304 11.87 6.26 -19.34
N SER A 305 12.59 5.41 -18.61
CA SER A 305 12.55 5.39 -17.14
C SER A 305 13.90 4.97 -16.55
N GLY A 306 13.95 4.71 -15.25
CA GLY A 306 15.14 4.24 -14.53
C GLY A 306 14.87 3.01 -13.69
N ILE A 307 15.91 2.19 -13.56
CA ILE A 307 16.06 1.10 -12.60
C ILE A 307 17.39 1.29 -11.89
N LEU A 308 17.43 1.06 -10.57
CA LEU A 308 18.67 0.93 -9.81
C LEU A 308 18.72 -0.48 -9.22
N THR A 309 19.89 -1.13 -9.31
CA THR A 309 20.12 -2.46 -8.72
C THR A 309 21.44 -2.52 -7.97
N THR A 310 21.49 -3.30 -6.90
CA THR A 310 22.70 -3.58 -6.12
C THR A 310 23.40 -4.88 -6.53
N HIS A 311 23.05 -5.47 -7.67
CA HIS A 311 23.54 -6.80 -8.09
C HIS A 311 25.06 -7.00 -7.89
N ASP A 312 25.89 -6.06 -8.36
CA ASP A 312 27.35 -6.19 -8.29
C ASP A 312 27.95 -5.71 -6.96
N THR A 313 27.15 -5.15 -6.06
CA THR A 313 27.63 -4.35 -4.92
C THR A 313 27.11 -4.81 -3.55
N PHE A 314 25.89 -5.33 -3.48
CA PHE A 314 25.28 -5.81 -2.24
C PHE A 314 24.21 -6.88 -2.51
N SER A 315 24.36 -8.01 -1.82
CA SER A 315 23.34 -9.03 -1.67
C SER A 315 23.31 -9.51 -0.22
N GLN A 316 22.16 -10.02 0.24
CA GLN A 316 22.02 -10.58 1.57
C GLN A 316 20.98 -11.71 1.57
N THR A 317 21.18 -12.70 2.43
CA THR A 317 20.12 -13.69 2.75
C THR A 317 19.47 -13.31 4.06
N TYR A 318 18.14 -13.26 4.09
CA TYR A 318 17.36 -12.85 5.26
C TYR A 318 17.64 -11.41 5.69
N GLY A 319 16.89 -10.89 6.66
CA GLY A 319 17.04 -9.51 7.13
C GLY A 319 15.76 -8.72 7.00
N TYR A 320 15.86 -7.42 7.31
CA TYR A 320 14.81 -6.46 7.06
C TYR A 320 15.25 -5.52 5.95
N PHE A 321 14.43 -5.37 4.92
CA PHE A 321 14.68 -4.49 3.78
C PHE A 321 13.59 -3.43 3.77
N GLU A 322 13.96 -2.17 3.63
CA GLU A 322 12.98 -1.09 3.59
C GLU A 322 13.38 0.03 2.64
N MET A 323 12.35 0.69 2.13
CA MET A 323 12.45 1.88 1.31
C MET A 323 11.45 2.91 1.83
N ARG A 324 11.90 4.14 2.06
CA ARG A 324 11.00 5.27 2.30
C ARG A 324 10.80 6.05 1.02
N ALA A 325 9.59 6.03 0.47
CA ALA A 325 9.29 6.60 -0.84
C ALA A 325 7.90 7.24 -0.94
N ASP A 326 7.77 8.16 -1.90
CA ASP A 326 6.54 8.75 -2.42
C ASP A 326 6.33 8.18 -3.83
N LEU A 327 5.28 7.36 -3.98
CA LEU A 327 5.01 6.58 -5.18
C LEU A 327 4.08 7.33 -6.14
N PRO A 328 4.31 7.28 -7.48
CA PRO A 328 3.51 8.04 -8.44
C PRO A 328 2.11 7.43 -8.66
N GLU A 329 1.10 8.29 -8.70
CA GLU A 329 -0.31 7.93 -8.95
C GLU A 329 -0.71 8.10 -10.44
N ASN A 330 0.26 8.29 -11.32
CA ASN A 330 0.00 8.41 -12.75
C ASN A 330 -0.49 7.07 -13.31
N ALA A 331 -1.67 7.04 -13.93
CA ALA A 331 -2.18 5.83 -14.58
C ALA A 331 -1.16 5.25 -15.57
N GLY A 332 -0.90 3.95 -15.47
CA GLY A 332 0.10 3.25 -16.26
C GLY A 332 1.53 3.30 -15.71
N ALA A 333 1.80 4.03 -14.62
CA ALA A 333 3.04 3.90 -13.86
C ALA A 333 2.99 2.66 -12.95
N TRP A 334 4.13 1.98 -12.81
CA TRP A 334 4.29 0.77 -12.02
C TRP A 334 5.60 0.83 -11.22
N PRO A 335 5.65 1.56 -10.09
CA PRO A 335 6.80 1.55 -9.18
C PRO A 335 6.94 0.21 -8.46
N ALA A 336 8.18 -0.22 -8.24
CA ALA A 336 8.51 -1.43 -7.49
C ALA A 336 9.79 -1.29 -6.66
N PHE A 337 9.81 -1.95 -5.49
CA PHE A 337 11.02 -2.26 -4.71
C PHE A 337 11.02 -3.75 -4.38
N TRP A 338 12.05 -4.46 -4.84
CA TRP A 338 12.04 -5.91 -4.96
C TRP A 338 13.44 -6.51 -4.91
N LEU A 339 13.53 -7.83 -4.78
CA LEU A 339 14.77 -8.57 -4.62
C LEU A 339 14.83 -9.79 -5.54
N LEU A 340 16.03 -10.07 -6.06
CA LEU A 340 16.32 -11.23 -6.92
C LEU A 340 17.57 -11.99 -6.46
N PRO A 341 17.65 -13.31 -6.71
CA PRO A 341 18.82 -14.13 -6.38
C PRO A 341 20.09 -13.66 -7.08
N GLU A 342 21.17 -13.52 -6.33
CA GLU A 342 22.51 -13.17 -6.85
C GLU A 342 23.01 -14.19 -7.89
N ASP A 343 22.59 -15.46 -7.79
CA ASP A 343 22.96 -16.50 -8.76
C ASP A 343 22.19 -16.42 -10.09
N GLY A 344 21.29 -15.44 -10.23
CA GLY A 344 20.46 -15.23 -11.42
C GLY A 344 19.33 -16.25 -11.57
N SER A 345 19.08 -17.12 -10.58
CA SER A 345 17.95 -18.04 -10.63
C SER A 345 16.61 -17.30 -10.51
N TRP A 346 15.57 -17.83 -11.17
CA TRP A 346 14.21 -17.33 -11.05
C TRP A 346 13.19 -18.44 -11.32
N PRO A 347 12.14 -18.57 -10.49
CA PRO A 347 12.05 -18.05 -9.11
C PRO A 347 13.18 -18.62 -8.21
N PRO A 348 13.42 -18.07 -7.01
CA PRO A 348 12.57 -17.14 -6.26
C PRO A 348 12.72 -15.64 -6.60
N GLU A 349 11.75 -14.83 -6.17
CA GLU A 349 11.74 -13.35 -6.22
C GLU A 349 10.90 -12.82 -5.05
N LEU A 350 11.31 -11.69 -4.46
CA LEU A 350 10.62 -11.04 -3.33
C LEU A 350 10.26 -9.59 -3.66
N ASP A 351 8.97 -9.31 -3.77
CA ASP A 351 8.44 -7.97 -3.98
C ASP A 351 8.12 -7.35 -2.60
N VAL A 352 8.92 -6.36 -2.18
CA VAL A 352 8.67 -5.61 -0.94
C VAL A 352 7.43 -4.76 -1.13
N VAL A 353 7.33 -4.09 -2.27
CA VAL A 353 6.12 -3.40 -2.71
C VAL A 353 6.10 -3.28 -4.23
N GLU A 354 4.95 -3.52 -4.83
CA GLU A 354 4.57 -2.97 -6.13
C GLU A 354 3.26 -2.18 -6.00
N MET A 355 3.05 -1.23 -6.89
CA MET A 355 1.82 -0.45 -6.96
C MET A 355 1.49 -0.11 -8.41
N TYR A 356 0.21 0.03 -8.75
CA TYR A 356 -0.21 0.58 -10.02
C TYR A 356 -0.71 2.00 -9.81
N GLY A 357 -0.22 2.98 -10.58
CA GLY A 357 -0.53 4.38 -10.35
C GLY A 357 -2.03 4.71 -10.41
N GLN A 358 -2.82 3.98 -11.21
CA GLN A 358 -4.28 4.13 -11.26
C GLN A 358 -5.04 3.54 -10.05
N SER A 359 -4.34 2.82 -9.18
CA SER A 359 -4.86 2.17 -7.97
C SER A 359 -3.88 2.39 -6.80
N PRO A 360 -3.56 3.65 -6.46
CA PRO A 360 -2.41 3.96 -5.61
C PRO A 360 -2.53 3.40 -4.19
N ASN A 361 -3.77 3.31 -3.69
CA ASN A 361 -4.07 2.74 -2.37
C ASN A 361 -3.95 1.22 -2.26
N SER A 362 -3.61 0.50 -3.32
CA SER A 362 -3.56 -0.96 -3.37
C SER A 362 -2.12 -1.45 -3.54
N LEU A 363 -1.46 -1.76 -2.43
CA LEU A 363 -0.09 -2.26 -2.39
C LEU A 363 -0.05 -3.77 -2.66
N LEU A 364 0.83 -4.19 -3.56
CA LEU A 364 1.07 -5.58 -3.91
C LEU A 364 2.35 -6.06 -3.21
N MET A 365 2.24 -7.13 -2.45
CA MET A 365 3.30 -7.68 -1.63
C MET A 365 3.40 -9.16 -1.94
N THR A 366 4.43 -9.56 -2.67
CA THR A 366 4.44 -10.87 -3.33
C THR A 366 5.78 -11.58 -3.18
N ALA A 367 5.73 -12.89 -3.09
CA ALA A 367 6.84 -13.80 -3.16
C ALA A 367 6.57 -14.76 -4.32
N HIS A 368 7.45 -14.76 -5.33
CA HIS A 368 7.38 -15.72 -6.43
C HIS A 368 8.26 -16.91 -6.08
N THR A 369 7.72 -18.12 -6.13
CA THR A 369 8.41 -19.35 -5.69
C THR A 369 8.21 -20.50 -6.66
N ASN A 370 9.20 -21.37 -6.73
CA ASN A 370 9.18 -22.65 -7.42
C ASN A 370 9.25 -23.84 -6.43
N GLU A 371 8.92 -23.63 -5.15
CA GLU A 371 8.93 -24.64 -4.08
C GLU A 371 8.14 -25.91 -4.47
N THR A 372 7.02 -25.75 -5.19
CA THR A 372 6.18 -26.87 -5.64
C THR A 372 6.67 -27.52 -6.95
N GLY A 373 7.84 -27.11 -7.46
CA GLY A 373 8.37 -27.53 -8.77
C GLY A 373 7.80 -26.78 -9.98
N THR A 374 6.91 -25.81 -9.75
CA THR A 374 6.36 -24.90 -10.75
C THR A 374 6.22 -23.50 -10.16
N HIS A 375 6.28 -22.46 -10.99
CA HIS A 375 6.07 -21.08 -10.55
C HIS A 375 4.69 -20.89 -9.91
N THR A 376 4.70 -20.39 -8.68
CA THR A 376 3.52 -19.95 -7.93
C THR A 376 3.85 -18.63 -7.24
N LYS A 377 2.80 -17.96 -6.72
CA LYS A 377 2.92 -16.72 -5.97
C LYS A 377 2.27 -16.91 -4.60
N VAL A 378 2.92 -16.41 -3.56
CA VAL A 378 2.35 -16.24 -2.22
C VAL A 378 2.47 -14.77 -1.85
N GLY A 379 1.46 -14.19 -1.21
CA GLY A 379 1.46 -12.75 -0.96
C GLY A 379 0.11 -12.21 -0.57
N SER A 380 -0.01 -10.89 -0.53
CA SER A 380 -1.24 -10.17 -0.20
C SER A 380 -1.35 -8.87 -0.97
N THR A 381 -2.59 -8.46 -1.22
CA THR A 381 -2.89 -7.09 -1.64
C THR A 381 -3.39 -6.34 -0.41
N VAL A 382 -2.65 -5.33 0.01
CA VAL A 382 -2.95 -4.51 1.19
C VAL A 382 -3.51 -3.19 0.71
N ASN A 383 -4.66 -2.78 1.26
CA ASN A 383 -5.25 -1.48 0.96
C ASN A 383 -4.95 -0.50 2.10
N VAL A 384 -4.49 0.69 1.75
CA VAL A 384 -4.11 1.76 2.68
C VAL A 384 -4.89 3.03 2.37
N MET A 385 -5.13 3.89 3.36
CA MET A 385 -5.94 5.10 3.17
C MET A 385 -5.33 6.06 2.14
N ASP A 386 -4.02 6.17 2.13
CA ASP A 386 -3.28 7.07 1.26
C ASP A 386 -1.85 6.57 1.09
N THR A 387 -1.28 6.80 -0.09
CA THR A 387 0.14 6.60 -0.42
C THR A 387 0.83 7.90 -0.84
N GLN A 388 0.12 9.03 -0.81
CA GLN A 388 0.67 10.33 -1.14
C GLN A 388 1.72 10.76 -0.12
N GLY A 389 2.86 11.23 -0.62
CA GLY A 389 3.97 11.61 0.22
C GLY A 389 4.77 10.38 0.68
N PHE A 390 5.69 10.60 1.62
CA PHE A 390 6.66 9.57 1.96
C PHE A 390 6.11 8.57 2.98
N HIS A 391 6.04 7.31 2.56
CA HIS A 391 5.75 6.15 3.39
C HIS A 391 6.91 5.17 3.41
N THR A 392 6.97 4.35 4.46
CA THR A 392 8.00 3.30 4.58
C THR A 392 7.42 1.95 4.19
N TYR A 393 7.98 1.35 3.14
CA TYR A 393 7.64 0.01 2.66
C TYR A 393 8.75 -0.93 3.08
N GLY A 394 8.41 -2.04 3.75
CA GLY A 394 9.43 -2.95 4.25
C GLY A 394 9.04 -4.42 4.24
N LEU A 395 10.05 -5.28 4.27
CA LEU A 395 9.94 -6.73 4.30
C LEU A 395 10.95 -7.30 5.28
N LEU A 396 10.45 -7.94 6.34
CA LEU A 396 11.24 -8.82 7.18
C LEU A 396 11.21 -10.21 6.56
N TRP A 397 12.36 -10.65 6.10
CA TRP A 397 12.58 -11.97 5.56
C TRP A 397 13.41 -12.81 6.53
N THR A 398 12.82 -13.88 7.04
CA THR A 398 13.47 -14.86 7.90
C THR A 398 13.40 -16.26 7.26
N PRO A 399 14.10 -17.27 7.79
CA PRO A 399 13.93 -18.65 7.31
C PRO A 399 12.49 -19.17 7.41
N ASP A 400 11.70 -18.67 8.36
CA ASP A 400 10.37 -19.20 8.69
C ASP A 400 9.23 -18.37 8.11
N LYS A 401 9.40 -17.04 8.03
CA LYS A 401 8.35 -16.10 7.60
C LYS A 401 8.86 -14.91 6.80
N LEU A 402 7.97 -14.44 5.93
CA LEU A 402 7.99 -13.14 5.26
C LEU A 402 6.93 -12.26 5.93
N VAL A 403 7.33 -11.10 6.44
CA VAL A 403 6.43 -10.11 7.05
C VAL A 403 6.60 -8.79 6.31
N TRP A 404 5.54 -8.35 5.63
CA TRP A 404 5.53 -7.05 4.98
C TRP A 404 5.01 -5.99 5.94
N THR A 405 5.62 -4.82 5.88
CA THR A 405 5.30 -3.67 6.72
C THR A 405 4.98 -2.44 5.89
N TYR A 406 3.99 -1.67 6.34
CA TYR A 406 3.69 -0.32 5.87
C TYR A 406 3.84 0.65 7.05
N ASP A 407 4.64 1.69 6.88
CA ASP A 407 5.05 2.61 7.94
C ASP A 407 5.60 1.90 9.20
N GLY A 408 6.32 0.80 8.94
CA GLY A 408 6.94 -0.05 9.96
C GLY A 408 5.98 -1.03 10.62
N VAL A 409 4.66 -0.93 10.42
CA VAL A 409 3.67 -1.83 11.02
C VAL A 409 3.37 -2.99 10.07
N GLN A 410 3.27 -4.22 10.61
CA GLN A 410 2.93 -5.40 9.82
C GLN A 410 1.54 -5.28 9.17
N VAL A 411 1.49 -5.59 7.88
CA VAL A 411 0.25 -5.59 7.08
C VAL A 411 -0.01 -6.91 6.38
N ALA A 412 1.00 -7.75 6.20
CA ALA A 412 0.86 -9.08 5.66
C ALA A 412 1.95 -10.01 6.20
N GLU A 413 1.63 -11.30 6.31
CA GLU A 413 2.57 -12.34 6.71
C GLU A 413 2.28 -13.63 5.95
N VAL A 414 3.33 -14.30 5.49
CA VAL A 414 3.28 -15.66 4.97
C VAL A 414 4.49 -16.46 5.44
N ALA A 415 4.41 -17.79 5.40
CA ALA A 415 5.58 -18.64 5.61
C ALA A 415 6.60 -18.41 4.47
N THR A 416 7.89 -18.39 4.79
CA THR A 416 8.95 -18.29 3.78
C THR A 416 8.96 -19.57 2.93
N PRO A 417 8.79 -19.48 1.60
CA PRO A 417 8.94 -20.64 0.72
C PRO A 417 10.34 -21.26 0.84
N SER A 418 10.43 -22.60 0.81
CA SER A 418 11.69 -23.31 1.08
C SER A 418 12.80 -23.09 0.04
N ASP A 419 12.50 -22.52 -1.13
CA ASP A 419 13.49 -22.12 -2.13
C ASP A 419 14.03 -20.69 -1.92
N MET A 420 13.47 -19.92 -0.98
CA MET A 420 13.90 -18.55 -0.62
C MET A 420 14.94 -18.55 0.50
N ASN A 421 16.13 -19.11 0.21
CA ASN A 421 17.19 -19.34 1.19
C ASN A 421 18.61 -19.02 0.68
N LYS A 422 18.72 -18.13 -0.31
CA LYS A 422 19.97 -17.72 -0.96
C LYS A 422 20.16 -16.21 -0.92
N PRO A 423 21.37 -15.65 -1.09
CA PRO A 423 21.55 -14.21 -1.18
C PRO A 423 20.73 -13.59 -2.31
N MET A 424 20.06 -12.48 -2.01
CA MET A 424 19.34 -11.68 -2.99
C MET A 424 19.85 -10.23 -2.97
N TYR A 425 19.94 -9.62 -4.14
CA TYR A 425 20.24 -8.20 -4.32
C TYR A 425 18.95 -7.40 -4.44
N MET A 426 19.02 -6.09 -4.22
CA MET A 426 17.86 -5.19 -4.28
C MET A 426 17.73 -4.55 -5.66
N LEU A 427 16.49 -4.29 -6.07
CA LEU A 427 16.12 -3.50 -7.23
C LEU A 427 15.06 -2.48 -6.84
N VAL A 428 15.15 -1.29 -7.39
CA VAL A 428 14.10 -0.28 -7.34
C VAL A 428 13.91 0.34 -8.72
N ASP A 429 12.68 0.39 -9.19
CA ASP A 429 12.39 0.87 -10.54
C ASP A 429 11.02 1.55 -10.65
N LEU A 430 10.85 2.23 -11.78
CA LEU A 430 9.57 2.80 -12.18
C LEU A 430 9.20 2.31 -13.58
N ALA A 431 8.51 1.18 -13.67
CA ALA A 431 7.99 0.67 -14.93
C ALA A 431 6.83 1.52 -15.48
N VAL A 432 6.54 1.36 -16.77
CA VAL A 432 5.39 1.96 -17.47
C VAL A 432 4.70 0.88 -18.29
N GLY A 433 3.38 0.75 -18.19
CA GLY A 433 2.66 -0.28 -18.93
C GLY A 433 2.56 -1.60 -18.19
N GLY A 434 2.63 -2.70 -18.93
CA GLY A 434 2.43 -4.04 -18.38
C GLY A 434 1.09 -4.19 -17.68
N GLN A 435 1.11 -4.68 -16.43
CA GLN A 435 -0.09 -4.83 -15.62
C GLN A 435 -0.74 -3.50 -15.23
N ALA A 436 0.04 -2.41 -15.16
CA ALA A 436 -0.51 -1.08 -14.95
C ALA A 436 -1.26 -0.54 -16.19
N GLY A 437 -1.07 -1.16 -17.36
CA GLY A 437 -1.69 -0.73 -18.62
C GLY A 437 -1.05 0.53 -19.21
N ALA A 438 -1.39 0.85 -20.45
CA ALA A 438 -0.81 2.01 -21.13
C ALA A 438 -1.29 3.33 -20.48
N PRO A 439 -0.40 4.31 -20.24
CA PRO A 439 -0.79 5.63 -19.76
C PRO A 439 -1.79 6.31 -20.71
N PRO A 440 -3.00 6.68 -20.26
CA PRO A 440 -4.04 7.20 -21.13
C PRO A 440 -3.71 8.60 -21.70
N ASP A 441 -2.92 9.39 -20.98
CA ASP A 441 -2.45 10.71 -21.39
C ASP A 441 -1.02 10.69 -21.97
N HIS A 442 -0.47 9.48 -22.20
CA HIS A 442 0.91 9.27 -22.62
C HIS A 442 1.95 9.90 -21.66
N LEU A 443 1.68 9.95 -20.34
CA LEU A 443 2.55 10.65 -19.37
C LEU A 443 2.82 12.10 -19.80
N ALA A 444 1.75 12.84 -20.15
CA ALA A 444 1.85 14.26 -20.46
C ALA A 444 2.50 15.05 -19.32
N THR A 445 2.24 14.60 -18.08
CA THR A 445 3.08 14.90 -16.91
C THR A 445 3.92 13.65 -16.61
N PRO A 446 5.26 13.77 -16.51
CA PRO A 446 6.12 12.65 -16.12
C PRO A 446 5.69 12.04 -14.79
N ALA A 447 5.73 10.71 -14.70
CA ALA A 447 5.56 10.02 -13.44
C ALA A 447 6.88 10.06 -12.67
N GLN A 448 6.81 10.35 -11.37
CA GLN A 448 7.99 10.51 -10.52
C GLN A 448 7.85 9.69 -9.26
N MET A 449 8.75 8.74 -9.06
CA MET A 449 8.95 8.03 -7.80
C MET A 449 10.06 8.72 -7.02
N LYS A 450 9.76 9.19 -5.82
CA LYS A 450 10.75 9.87 -4.97
C LYS A 450 11.12 8.97 -3.81
N ILE A 451 12.40 8.84 -3.52
CA ILE A 451 12.94 7.93 -2.52
C ILE A 451 13.83 8.73 -1.59
N ASP A 452 13.52 8.69 -0.30
CA ASP A 452 14.27 9.33 0.77
C ASP A 452 15.47 8.46 1.18
N TYR A 453 15.23 7.18 1.44
CA TYR A 453 16.30 6.22 1.72
C TYR A 453 15.93 4.79 1.31
N ILE A 454 16.95 3.96 1.14
CA ILE A 454 16.84 2.49 1.10
C ILE A 454 17.82 1.92 2.12
N HIS A 455 17.31 1.06 3.01
CA HIS A 455 18.10 0.38 4.04
C HIS A 455 17.90 -1.14 3.98
N ALA A 456 18.94 -1.87 4.32
CA ALA A 456 18.85 -3.28 4.68
C ALA A 456 19.53 -3.51 6.04
N TYR A 457 18.97 -4.45 6.80
CA TYR A 457 19.46 -4.80 8.13
C TYR A 457 19.67 -6.31 8.23
N THR A 458 20.79 -6.72 8.82
CA THR A 458 20.95 -8.08 9.34
C THR A 458 20.23 -8.23 10.67
N LEU A 459 19.75 -9.43 10.96
CA LEU A 459 19.18 -9.77 12.26
C LEU A 459 20.31 -10.20 13.20
N ASP A 460 20.36 -9.62 14.40
CA ASP A 460 21.29 -10.08 15.42
C ASP A 460 20.96 -11.53 15.80
N SER A 461 21.88 -12.26 16.45
CA SER A 461 21.71 -13.68 16.83
C SER A 461 20.58 -13.95 17.85
N ALA A 462 19.69 -13.00 18.06
CA ALA A 462 18.54 -13.11 18.93
C ALA A 462 17.57 -14.19 18.42
N PRO A 463 16.93 -14.97 19.31
CA PRO A 463 15.93 -15.96 18.90
C PRO A 463 14.80 -15.27 18.13
N ALA A 464 14.24 -15.92 17.10
CA ALA A 464 13.18 -15.39 16.23
C ALA A 464 11.95 -14.83 16.98
N THR A 465 11.76 -15.22 18.24
CA THR A 465 10.76 -14.70 19.18
C THR A 465 11.06 -13.32 19.77
N ALA A 466 12.27 -12.77 19.57
CA ALA A 466 12.65 -11.42 20.00
C ALA A 466 12.28 -10.35 18.97
N LEU A 467 11.97 -10.76 17.73
CA LEU A 467 11.31 -9.93 16.73
C LEU A 467 9.79 -10.05 16.95
N ASN A 468 9.33 -9.61 18.12
CA ASN A 468 7.91 -9.54 18.44
C ASN A 468 7.29 -8.43 17.59
N VAL A 469 6.91 -8.77 16.37
CA VAL A 469 5.75 -8.14 15.77
C VAL A 469 4.56 -8.72 16.51
N THR A 470 3.76 -7.89 17.16
CA THR A 470 2.52 -8.29 17.83
C THR A 470 1.64 -9.00 16.81
N SER A 471 1.68 -10.33 16.81
CA SER A 471 0.92 -11.16 15.88
C SER A 471 -0.56 -11.10 16.25
N SER A 472 -1.40 -10.58 15.35
CA SER A 472 -2.78 -11.04 15.27
C SER A 472 -2.79 -12.41 14.60
N SER A 473 -3.53 -13.34 15.18
CA SER A 473 -3.57 -14.74 14.77
C SER A 473 -4.23 -14.93 13.40
N SER A 474 -3.51 -15.60 12.50
CA SER A 474 -3.99 -16.36 11.33
C SER A 474 -4.98 -15.65 10.40
N THR A 475 -4.46 -14.96 9.39
CA THR A 475 -5.16 -14.81 8.12
C THR A 475 -5.37 -16.19 7.50
N THR A 476 -6.64 -16.58 7.33
CA THR A 476 -6.96 -17.70 6.44
C THR A 476 -6.70 -17.21 5.03
N GLN A 477 -5.54 -17.60 4.47
CA GLN A 477 -5.16 -17.29 3.11
C GLN A 477 -6.22 -17.80 2.13
N THR A 478 -6.71 -16.89 1.29
CA THR A 478 -7.39 -17.32 0.07
C THR A 478 -6.30 -17.80 -0.89
N THR A 479 -6.07 -19.11 -0.95
CA THR A 479 -5.31 -19.71 -2.05
C THR A 479 -6.10 -19.48 -3.34
N GLN A 480 -5.86 -18.36 -4.02
CA GLN A 480 -6.27 -18.24 -5.42
C GLN A 480 -5.24 -18.98 -6.26
N SER A 481 -5.52 -20.25 -6.57
CA SER A 481 -4.88 -20.93 -7.68
C SER A 481 -5.38 -20.32 -8.99
N ILE A 482 -4.88 -19.14 -9.35
CA ILE A 482 -5.04 -18.67 -10.71
C ILE A 482 -4.01 -19.43 -11.53
N ALA A 483 -4.45 -20.53 -12.14
CA ALA A 483 -3.73 -21.15 -13.24
C ALA A 483 -3.71 -20.18 -14.43
N THR A 484 -2.79 -19.22 -14.41
CA THR A 484 -2.41 -18.47 -15.60
C THR A 484 -1.31 -19.26 -16.28
N THR A 485 -1.68 -19.92 -17.38
CA THR A 485 -0.71 -20.48 -18.30
C THR A 485 0.09 -19.34 -18.94
N HIS A 486 1.42 -19.44 -18.81
CA HIS A 486 2.49 -18.66 -19.45
C HIS A 486 2.88 -17.33 -18.78
N SER A 487 3.88 -17.41 -17.89
CA SER A 487 4.98 -16.45 -17.81
C SER A 487 6.26 -17.22 -17.45
N ILE A 488 7.29 -17.09 -18.28
CA ILE A 488 8.51 -17.88 -18.24
C ILE A 488 9.68 -16.90 -18.36
N ALA A 489 10.25 -16.45 -17.23
CA ALA A 489 11.54 -15.73 -17.23
C ALA A 489 12.72 -16.62 -17.68
N SER A 490 12.47 -17.88 -18.05
CA SER A 490 13.49 -18.88 -18.35
C SER A 490 14.19 -18.76 -19.72
N SER A 491 13.92 -17.77 -20.59
CA SER A 491 14.53 -17.78 -21.94
C SER A 491 15.79 -16.93 -22.13
N MET A 492 16.31 -16.21 -21.12
CA MET A 492 17.61 -15.51 -21.25
C MET A 492 18.74 -16.05 -20.37
N LEU A 493 18.44 -16.92 -19.39
CA LEU A 493 19.47 -17.51 -18.51
C LEU A 493 20.24 -18.69 -19.12
N HIS A 494 20.00 -19.04 -20.40
CA HIS A 494 20.69 -20.14 -21.11
C HIS A 494 21.29 -19.68 -22.45
N GLY A 495 22.10 -18.61 -22.43
CA GLY A 495 22.82 -18.09 -23.59
C GLY A 495 24.35 -18.31 -23.53
N GLY A 496 24.81 -19.51 -23.17
CA GLY A 496 26.24 -19.83 -23.15
C GLY A 496 26.81 -20.12 -24.54
N SER A 497 27.60 -19.17 -25.04
CA SER A 497 28.75 -19.31 -25.96
C SER A 497 28.83 -20.54 -26.89
N GLU A 498 28.70 -20.34 -28.20
CA GLU A 498 29.59 -20.96 -29.20
C GLU A 498 29.84 -19.99 -30.37
N PHE A 499 30.96 -19.28 -30.31
CA PHE A 499 31.64 -18.75 -31.48
C PHE A 499 32.70 -19.76 -31.92
N GLY A 500 32.57 -20.24 -33.16
CA GLY A 500 33.58 -21.00 -33.90
C GLY A 500 32.88 -21.66 -35.08
N GLY A 501 33.20 -21.44 -36.34
CA GLY A 501 34.39 -20.88 -36.98
C GLY A 501 34.49 -21.62 -38.32
N HIS A 502 34.53 -20.86 -39.42
CA HIS A 502 35.03 -21.21 -40.76
C HIS A 502 34.73 -22.61 -41.34
N ALA A 503 33.91 -22.66 -42.39
CA ALA A 503 34.34 -22.70 -43.79
C ALA A 503 33.12 -22.71 -44.73
#